data_AF-I4VKU1-F1
#
_entry.id   AF-I4VKU1-F1
#
_cell.length_a   1.000
_cell.length_b   1.000
_cell.length_c   1.000
_cell.angle_alpha   90.00
_cell.angle_beta   90.00
_cell.angle_gamma   90.00
#
_symmetry.space_group_name_H-M   'P 1'
#
loop_
_entity.id
_entity.type
_entity.pdbx_description
1 polymer ?
#
loop_
_entity_poly.entity_id
_entity_poly.type
_entity_poly.pdbx_seq_one_letter_code
_entity_poly.pdbx_strand_id
1 'polypeptide(L)'
;MHFRHILSALGRHRIAVCLLVLEIAFTCAVVCNALFLIGTRLERMHRPTGVDEAHLIQVGVRSVTPGSADAIMAQTHTDLVALRAIPDVANVAVVNQTLFGDNISFSGVSLSDAPQAPSVRVAQYFGNAQLADTLGLKLADGRWFKPDEFIRYAQLENGSSGVPVIVTKALANHFFPGQSAVGKTIHAFGTNPVVGVVNRLVQPRDYGPGEHYATP
;
A
#
# COMPACT_ATOMS: atom_id res chain seq x y z
N MET A 1 -54.72 -8.82 25.74
CA MET A 1 -54.90 -10.19 26.27
C MET A 1 -54.40 -11.30 25.31
N HIS A 2 -54.32 -11.09 23.99
CA HIS A 2 -53.84 -12.10 23.03
C HIS A 2 -52.38 -12.56 23.20
N PHE A 3 -51.42 -11.65 23.44
CA PHE A 3 -50.01 -12.01 23.65
C PHE A 3 -49.80 -12.96 24.83
N ARG A 4 -50.59 -12.81 25.90
CA ARG A 4 -50.46 -13.63 27.12
C ARG A 4 -50.80 -15.11 26.86
N HIS A 5 -51.74 -15.37 25.97
CA HIS A 5 -52.09 -16.75 25.57
C HIS A 5 -51.01 -17.37 24.68
N ILE A 6 -50.39 -16.58 23.79
CA ILE A 6 -49.27 -17.02 22.95
C ILE A 6 -48.05 -17.36 23.83
N LEU A 7 -47.64 -16.45 24.71
CA LEU A 7 -46.54 -16.70 25.66
C LEU A 7 -46.81 -17.89 26.60
N SER A 8 -48.06 -18.08 27.04
CA SER A 8 -48.45 -19.22 27.88
C SER A 8 -48.42 -20.55 27.11
N ALA A 9 -48.71 -20.56 25.80
CA ALA A 9 -48.62 -21.74 24.96
C ALA A 9 -47.15 -22.12 24.66
N LEU A 10 -46.27 -21.13 24.44
CA LEU A 10 -44.83 -21.35 24.25
C LEU A 10 -44.16 -21.95 25.50
N GLY A 11 -44.60 -21.58 26.71
CA GLY A 11 -44.05 -22.09 27.97
C GLY A 11 -44.26 -23.59 28.23
N ARG A 12 -45.11 -24.27 27.45
CA ARG A 12 -45.43 -25.71 27.57
C ARG A 12 -44.47 -26.60 26.78
N HIS A 13 -43.80 -26.08 25.75
CA HIS A 13 -42.77 -26.77 24.96
C HIS A 13 -41.44 -26.00 25.02
N ARG A 14 -40.91 -25.80 26.23
CA ARG A 14 -39.75 -24.93 26.50
C ARG A 14 -38.52 -25.26 25.67
N ILE A 15 -38.22 -26.53 25.46
CA ILE A 15 -37.06 -26.96 24.67
C ILE A 15 -37.23 -26.57 23.20
N ALA A 16 -38.39 -26.86 22.60
CA ALA A 16 -38.66 -26.53 21.20
C ALA A 16 -38.63 -25.02 20.95
N VAL A 17 -39.21 -24.24 21.86
CA VAL A 17 -39.18 -22.77 21.79
C VAL A 17 -37.77 -22.22 21.98
N CYS A 18 -36.99 -22.74 22.94
CA CYS A 18 -35.60 -22.33 23.12
C CYS A 18 -34.74 -22.64 21.90
N LEU A 19 -34.91 -23.82 21.29
CA LEU A 19 -34.18 -24.19 20.06
C LEU A 19 -34.53 -23.26 18.90
N LEU A 20 -35.81 -22.91 18.73
CA LEU A 20 -36.25 -21.99 17.68
C LEU A 20 -35.72 -20.56 17.91
N VAL A 21 -35.77 -20.05 19.14
CA VAL A 21 -35.19 -18.74 19.47
C VAL A 21 -33.68 -18.76 19.26
N LEU A 22 -33.00 -19.83 19.67
CA LEU A 22 -31.55 -19.98 19.48
C LEU A 22 -31.17 -20.04 18.00
N GLU A 23 -31.96 -20.74 17.18
CA GLU A 23 -31.76 -20.81 15.73
C GLU A 23 -31.93 -19.44 15.06
N ILE A 24 -33.00 -18.70 15.39
CA ILE A 24 -33.22 -17.34 14.88
C ILE A 24 -32.09 -16.40 15.35
N ALA A 25 -31.70 -16.49 16.62
CA ALA A 25 -30.61 -15.68 17.16
C ALA A 25 -29.27 -16.00 16.46
N PHE A 26 -28.97 -17.28 16.23
CA PHE A 26 -27.76 -17.73 15.56
C PHE A 26 -27.72 -17.28 14.10
N THR A 27 -28.80 -17.48 13.36
CA THR A 27 -28.90 -17.02 11.96
C THR A 27 -28.79 -15.50 11.85
N CYS A 28 -29.46 -14.74 12.73
CA CYS A 28 -29.32 -13.29 12.82
C CYS A 28 -27.87 -12.86 13.10
N ALA A 29 -27.20 -13.52 14.07
CA ALA A 29 -25.81 -13.22 14.40
C ALA A 29 -24.86 -13.47 13.22
N VAL A 30 -25.05 -14.57 12.49
CA VAL A 30 -24.28 -14.87 11.27
C VAL A 30 -24.50 -13.80 10.20
N VAL A 31 -25.75 -13.39 9.95
CA VAL A 31 -26.07 -12.36 8.95
C VAL A 31 -25.50 -11.00 9.34
N CYS A 32 -25.64 -10.56 10.59
CA CYS A 32 -25.07 -9.29 11.04
C CYS A 32 -23.54 -9.27 10.89
N ASN A 33 -22.86 -10.35 11.26
CA ASN A 33 -21.41 -10.46 11.07
C ASN A 33 -21.02 -10.45 9.59
N ALA A 34 -21.77 -11.15 8.72
CA ALA A 34 -21.52 -11.15 7.29
C ALA A 34 -21.69 -9.76 6.67
N LEU A 35 -22.77 -9.04 7.01
CA LEU A 35 -23.01 -7.68 6.53
C LEU A 35 -21.91 -6.71 6.99
N PHE A 36 -21.45 -6.84 8.24
CA PHE A 36 -20.33 -6.05 8.75
C PHE A 36 -19.03 -6.30 7.98
N LEU A 37 -18.71 -7.57 7.70
CA LEU A 37 -17.53 -7.94 6.90
C LEU A 37 -17.63 -7.43 5.45
N ILE A 38 -18.82 -7.48 4.84
CA ILE A 38 -19.04 -6.95 3.48
C ILE A 38 -18.91 -5.43 3.47
N GLY A 39 -19.51 -4.73 4.43
CA GLY A 39 -19.44 -3.27 4.55
C GLY A 39 -17.99 -2.79 4.70
N THR A 40 -17.24 -3.39 5.63
CA THR A 40 -15.82 -3.07 5.83
C THR A 40 -14.97 -3.40 4.60
N ARG A 41 -15.32 -4.44 3.83
CA ARG A 41 -14.65 -4.74 2.56
C ARG A 41 -14.94 -3.68 1.49
N LEU A 42 -16.18 -3.23 1.37
CA LEU A 42 -16.59 -2.24 0.39
C LEU A 42 -15.95 -0.87 0.68
N GLU A 43 -15.90 -0.46 1.95
CA GLU A 43 -15.20 0.76 2.38
C GLU A 43 -13.71 0.73 2.01
N ARG A 44 -13.04 -0.42 2.18
CA ARG A 44 -11.64 -0.58 1.77
C ARG A 44 -11.45 -0.45 0.26
N MET A 45 -12.38 -0.97 -0.53
CA MET A 45 -12.33 -0.87 -2.00
C MET A 45 -12.54 0.55 -2.51
N HIS A 46 -13.33 1.37 -1.81
CA HIS A 46 -13.55 2.77 -2.17
C HIS A 46 -12.49 3.73 -1.60
N ARG A 47 -11.51 3.22 -0.86
CA ARG A 47 -10.49 4.05 -0.23
C ARG A 47 -9.58 4.63 -1.33
N PRO A 48 -9.36 5.96 -1.37
CA PRO A 48 -8.48 6.54 -2.36
C PRO A 48 -7.08 5.96 -2.19
N THR A 49 -6.49 5.51 -3.28
CA THR A 49 -5.16 4.88 -3.27
C THR A 49 -4.04 5.90 -3.45
N GLY A 50 -4.38 7.06 -4.02
CA GLY A 50 -3.41 8.10 -4.37
C GLY A 50 -2.78 7.90 -5.75
N VAL A 51 -3.16 6.84 -6.46
CA VAL A 51 -2.72 6.56 -7.84
C VAL A 51 -3.90 6.71 -8.81
N ASP A 52 -3.60 6.88 -10.09
CA ASP A 52 -4.61 6.93 -11.15
C ASP A 52 -5.04 5.52 -11.59
N GLU A 53 -5.85 4.86 -10.77
CA GLU A 53 -6.27 3.46 -10.98
C GLU A 53 -6.99 3.21 -12.32
N ALA A 54 -7.67 4.22 -12.88
CA ALA A 54 -8.46 4.07 -14.09
C ALA A 54 -7.61 3.96 -15.37
N HIS A 55 -6.39 4.49 -15.34
CA HIS A 55 -5.50 4.57 -16.50
C HIS A 55 -4.22 3.74 -16.35
N LEU A 56 -4.16 2.86 -15.34
CA LEU A 56 -3.02 2.02 -15.06
C LEU A 56 -3.22 0.59 -15.57
N ILE A 57 -2.24 0.11 -16.34
CA ILE A 57 -2.16 -1.28 -16.80
C ILE A 57 -0.88 -1.89 -16.24
N GLN A 58 -1.01 -3.06 -15.62
CA GLN A 58 0.13 -3.83 -15.14
C GLN A 58 0.50 -4.91 -16.15
N VAL A 59 1.76 -4.94 -16.55
CA VAL A 59 2.32 -5.99 -17.41
C VAL A 59 3.43 -6.72 -16.65
N GLY A 60 3.22 -8.01 -16.43
CA GLY A 60 4.24 -8.88 -15.83
C GLY A 60 5.13 -9.48 -16.91
N VAL A 61 6.41 -9.12 -16.91
CA VAL A 61 7.40 -9.68 -17.84
C VAL A 61 8.23 -10.73 -17.10
N ARG A 62 8.35 -11.93 -17.70
CA ARG A 62 9.25 -12.99 -17.22
C ARG A 62 10.27 -13.26 -18.30
N SER A 63 11.56 -13.17 -17.97
CA SER A 63 12.61 -13.57 -18.91
C SER A 63 12.56 -15.09 -19.11
N VAL A 64 12.55 -15.52 -20.38
CA VAL A 64 12.57 -16.94 -20.76
C VAL A 64 14.01 -17.45 -20.90
N THR A 65 14.99 -16.55 -21.06
CA THR A 65 16.40 -16.88 -21.25
C THR A 65 17.21 -16.52 -20.00
N PRO A 66 18.07 -17.43 -19.49
CA PRO A 66 19.08 -17.08 -18.51
C PRO A 66 20.04 -16.06 -19.13
N GLY A 67 20.03 -14.83 -18.63
CA GLY A 67 20.89 -13.75 -19.10
C GLY A 67 21.64 -13.11 -17.93
N SER A 68 22.73 -12.41 -18.22
CA SER A 68 23.37 -11.53 -17.24
C SER A 68 22.39 -10.40 -16.84
N ALA A 69 22.57 -9.83 -15.64
CA ALA A 69 21.74 -8.71 -15.18
C ALA A 69 21.72 -7.55 -16.19
N ASP A 70 22.84 -7.27 -16.85
CA ASP A 70 22.94 -6.22 -17.87
C ASP A 70 22.11 -6.54 -19.12
N ALA A 71 22.06 -7.80 -19.56
CA ALA A 71 21.25 -8.21 -20.70
C ALA A 71 19.74 -8.05 -20.41
N ILE A 72 19.31 -8.43 -19.20
CA ILE A 72 17.92 -8.26 -18.74
C ILE A 72 17.54 -6.77 -18.69
N MET A 73 18.44 -5.92 -18.18
CA MET A 73 18.22 -4.47 -18.12
C MET A 73 18.15 -3.84 -19.53
N ALA A 74 19.02 -4.27 -20.45
CA ALA A 74 18.99 -3.80 -21.85
C ALA A 74 17.69 -4.21 -22.56
N GLN A 75 17.23 -5.44 -22.33
CA GLN A 75 15.94 -5.90 -22.84
C GLN A 75 14.78 -5.08 -22.26
N THR A 76 14.76 -4.89 -20.95
CA THR A 76 13.73 -4.08 -20.26
C THR A 76 13.68 -2.66 -20.83
N HIS A 77 14.83 -2.04 -21.09
CA HIS A 77 14.87 -0.71 -21.70
C HIS A 77 14.28 -0.71 -23.12
N THR A 78 14.57 -1.74 -23.91
CA THR A 78 14.02 -1.90 -25.26
C THR A 78 12.50 -2.07 -25.21
N ASP A 79 12.01 -2.90 -24.29
CA ASP A 79 10.57 -3.14 -24.08
C ASP A 79 9.85 -1.84 -23.66
N LEU A 80 10.45 -1.04 -22.75
CA LEU A 80 9.89 0.24 -22.35
C LEU A 80 9.76 1.23 -23.53
N VAL A 81 10.76 1.29 -24.40
CA VAL A 81 10.71 2.15 -25.59
C VAL A 81 9.62 1.67 -26.55
N ALA A 82 9.50 0.35 -26.76
CA ALA A 82 8.47 -0.22 -27.61
C ALA A 82 7.06 0.04 -27.05
N LEU A 83 6.84 -0.15 -25.75
CA LEU A 83 5.55 0.12 -25.10
C LEU A 83 5.16 1.60 -25.17
N ARG A 84 6.12 2.51 -25.01
CA ARG A 84 5.88 3.96 -25.18
C ARG A 84 5.57 4.39 -26.60
N ALA A 85 5.94 3.58 -27.61
CA ALA A 85 5.66 3.88 -29.01
C ALA A 85 4.23 3.51 -29.42
N ILE A 86 3.48 2.80 -28.56
CA ILE A 86 2.08 2.46 -28.81
C ILE A 86 1.23 3.74 -28.68
N PRO A 87 0.36 4.05 -29.67
CA PRO A 87 -0.57 5.18 -29.55
C PRO A 87 -1.39 5.12 -28.25
N ASP A 88 -1.71 6.28 -27.69
CA ASP A 88 -2.46 6.47 -26.44
C ASP A 88 -1.76 6.00 -25.14
N VAL A 89 -0.53 5.48 -25.21
CA VAL A 89 0.27 5.21 -24.02
C VAL A 89 0.95 6.50 -23.54
N ALA A 90 0.44 7.08 -22.45
CA ALA A 90 0.97 8.33 -21.90
C ALA A 90 2.36 8.17 -21.24
N ASN A 91 2.55 7.10 -20.46
CA ASN A 91 3.82 6.84 -19.78
C ASN A 91 4.00 5.35 -19.47
N VAL A 92 5.25 4.92 -19.30
CA VAL A 92 5.60 3.55 -18.93
C VAL A 92 6.74 3.59 -17.93
N ALA A 93 6.58 2.85 -16.83
CA ALA A 93 7.54 2.74 -15.76
C ALA A 93 7.78 1.27 -15.38
N VAL A 94 8.95 1.02 -14.79
CA VAL A 94 9.28 -0.26 -14.16
C VAL A 94 9.22 -0.06 -12.66
N VAL A 95 8.65 -1.04 -11.97
CA VAL A 95 8.53 -1.05 -10.52
C VAL A 95 8.91 -2.41 -9.96
N ASN A 96 9.53 -2.43 -8.77
CA ASN A 96 9.92 -3.67 -8.11
C ASN A 96 8.73 -4.49 -7.57
N GLN A 97 7.65 -3.81 -7.19
CA GLN A 97 6.45 -4.43 -6.66
C GLN A 97 5.19 -3.71 -7.15
N THR A 98 4.16 -4.49 -7.37
CA THR A 98 2.94 -4.03 -8.04
C THR A 98 1.92 -3.58 -7.01
N LEU A 99 1.12 -2.59 -7.36
CA LEU A 99 -0.03 -2.19 -6.54
C LEU A 99 -1.03 -3.36 -6.49
N PHE A 100 -1.52 -3.71 -5.31
CA PHE A 100 -2.43 -4.83 -5.09
C PHE A 100 -1.85 -6.21 -5.47
N GLY A 101 -0.52 -6.33 -5.54
CA GLY A 101 0.15 -7.59 -5.81
C GLY A 101 0.09 -8.58 -4.63
N ASP A 102 0.34 -9.85 -4.93
CA ASP A 102 0.33 -10.94 -3.93
C ASP A 102 1.51 -10.88 -2.95
N ASN A 103 2.58 -10.16 -3.30
CA ASN A 103 3.78 -10.05 -2.49
C ASN A 103 4.12 -8.59 -2.20
N ILE A 104 4.55 -8.32 -0.96
CA ILE A 104 4.94 -6.99 -0.49
C ILE A 104 6.24 -7.07 0.28
N SER A 105 7.14 -6.14 -0.04
CA SER A 105 8.36 -5.94 0.74
C SER A 105 8.18 -4.76 1.69
N PHE A 106 8.48 -5.01 2.96
CA PHE A 106 8.46 -4.03 4.03
C PHE A 106 9.86 -3.83 4.59
N SER A 107 10.15 -2.59 4.96
CA SER A 107 11.36 -2.26 5.70
C SER A 107 11.04 -1.37 6.89
N GLY A 108 11.85 -1.50 7.94
CA GLY A 108 11.80 -0.59 9.07
C GLY A 108 12.46 0.74 8.72
N VAL A 109 11.76 1.84 8.99
CA VAL A 109 12.31 3.19 8.88
C VAL A 109 12.37 3.80 10.26
N SER A 110 13.51 4.41 10.60
CA SER A 110 13.70 5.10 11.88
C SER A 110 14.25 6.51 11.69
N LEU A 111 14.20 7.31 12.74
CA LEU A 111 14.86 8.62 12.83
C LEU A 111 16.27 8.54 13.41
N SER A 112 16.71 7.36 13.86
CA SER A 112 18.01 7.15 14.46
C SER A 112 18.66 5.87 13.94
N ASP A 113 19.99 5.88 13.89
CA ASP A 113 20.81 4.73 13.49
C ASP A 113 21.08 3.76 14.67
N ALA A 114 20.50 4.04 15.84
CA ALA A 114 20.70 3.20 17.01
C ALA A 114 20.10 1.78 16.78
N PRO A 115 20.79 0.70 17.20
CA PRO A 115 20.32 -0.68 16.98
C PRO A 115 18.94 -1.00 17.55
N GLN A 116 18.46 -0.22 18.53
CA GLN A 116 17.14 -0.37 19.17
C GLN A 116 16.23 0.85 18.92
N ALA A 117 16.53 1.66 17.91
CA ALA A 117 15.69 2.80 17.59
C ALA A 117 14.27 2.32 17.22
N PRO A 118 13.22 2.99 17.70
CA PRO A 118 11.85 2.69 17.29
C PRO A 118 11.77 2.87 15.77
N SER A 119 11.26 1.85 15.08
CA SER A 119 11.10 1.86 13.62
C SER A 119 9.66 1.63 13.23
N VAL A 120 9.26 2.28 12.15
CA VAL A 120 7.94 2.14 11.54
C VAL A 120 8.09 1.25 10.32
N ARG A 121 7.23 0.24 10.21
CA ARG A 121 7.23 -0.65 9.05
C ARG A 121 6.54 0.04 7.88
N VAL A 122 7.29 0.26 6.80
CA VAL A 122 6.78 0.93 5.58
C VAL A 122 7.04 0.09 4.34
N ALA A 123 6.13 0.19 3.38
CA ALA A 123 6.34 -0.36 2.05
C ALA A 123 7.17 0.61 1.20
N GLN A 124 8.02 0.07 0.32
CA GLN A 124 8.95 0.88 -0.48
C GLN A 124 8.79 0.58 -1.96
N TYR A 125 8.56 1.61 -2.75
CA TYR A 125 8.51 1.49 -4.20
C TYR A 125 9.85 1.91 -4.79
N PHE A 126 10.47 0.99 -5.52
CA PHE A 126 11.65 1.25 -6.33
C PHE A 126 11.24 1.19 -7.79
N GLY A 127 11.61 2.20 -8.55
CA GLY A 127 11.36 2.26 -9.98
C GLY A 127 12.20 3.30 -10.67
N ASN A 128 11.95 3.48 -11.96
CA ASN A 128 12.62 4.50 -12.77
C ASN A 128 12.01 5.90 -12.55
N ALA A 129 12.61 6.92 -13.18
CA ALA A 129 12.20 8.32 -13.04
C ALA A 129 10.73 8.59 -13.41
N GLN A 130 10.17 7.75 -14.28
CA GLN A 130 8.82 7.88 -14.81
C GLN A 130 7.77 7.25 -13.91
N LEU A 131 8.16 6.57 -12.83
CA LEU A 131 7.23 5.87 -11.94
C LEU A 131 6.20 6.84 -11.32
N ALA A 132 6.66 7.98 -10.81
CA ALA A 132 5.79 8.95 -10.16
C ALA A 132 4.71 9.48 -11.12
N ASP A 133 5.12 9.86 -12.32
CA ASP A 133 4.22 10.36 -13.37
C ASP A 133 3.29 9.27 -13.89
N THR A 134 3.81 8.04 -14.09
CA THR A 134 3.00 6.90 -14.56
C THR A 134 1.91 6.55 -13.55
N LEU A 135 2.21 6.60 -12.24
CA LEU A 135 1.23 6.38 -11.18
C LEU A 135 0.30 7.57 -10.94
N GLY A 136 0.54 8.73 -11.57
CA GLY A 136 -0.25 9.94 -11.35
C GLY A 136 -0.06 10.56 -9.96
N LEU A 137 1.10 10.35 -9.33
CA LEU A 137 1.36 10.83 -7.98
C LEU A 137 1.44 12.35 -7.93
N LYS A 138 0.90 12.92 -6.86
CA LYS A 138 0.92 14.36 -6.60
C LYS A 138 1.91 14.69 -5.50
N LEU A 139 2.87 15.55 -5.82
CA LEU A 139 3.80 16.10 -4.86
C LEU A 139 3.06 17.10 -3.94
N ALA A 140 3.27 16.96 -2.64
CA ALA A 140 2.73 17.82 -1.59
C ALA A 140 3.76 18.87 -1.15
N ASP A 141 5.03 18.48 -1.06
CA ASP A 141 6.14 19.34 -0.64
C ASP A 141 7.47 18.85 -1.24
N GLY A 142 8.45 19.74 -1.39
CA GLY A 142 9.79 19.43 -1.90
C GLY A 142 9.86 19.25 -3.42
N ARG A 143 10.59 18.22 -3.87
CA ARG A 143 10.83 17.94 -5.30
C ARG A 143 10.85 16.45 -5.62
N TRP A 144 10.73 16.15 -6.92
CA TRP A 144 11.01 14.82 -7.46
C TRP A 144 12.52 14.51 -7.50
N PHE A 145 12.85 13.24 -7.70
CA PHE A 145 14.23 12.78 -7.95
C PHE A 145 14.79 13.39 -9.22
N LYS A 146 16.08 13.75 -9.19
CA LYS A 146 16.81 14.18 -10.38
C LYS A 146 17.37 12.97 -11.13
N PRO A 147 17.61 13.07 -12.45
CA PRO A 147 18.13 11.95 -13.24
C PRO A 147 19.46 11.35 -12.75
N ASP A 148 20.31 12.16 -12.10
CA ASP A 148 21.61 11.78 -11.53
C ASP A 148 21.53 11.10 -10.16
N GLU A 149 20.35 11.12 -9.54
CA GLU A 149 20.11 10.54 -8.21
C GLU A 149 19.67 9.06 -8.26
N PHE A 150 19.46 8.51 -9.46
CA PHE A 150 19.07 7.11 -9.64
C PHE A 150 20.28 6.18 -9.56
N ILE A 151 20.22 5.24 -8.62
CA ILE A 151 21.24 4.19 -8.45
C ILE A 151 20.67 2.83 -8.85
N ARG A 152 21.56 1.87 -9.12
CA ARG A 152 21.16 0.48 -9.33
C ARG A 152 20.74 -0.15 -8.00
N TYR A 153 19.74 -1.00 -8.03
CA TYR A 153 19.26 -1.71 -6.84
C TYR A 153 20.37 -2.50 -6.14
N ALA A 154 21.27 -3.15 -6.89
CA ALA A 154 22.42 -3.85 -6.31
C ALA A 154 23.37 -2.93 -5.51
N GLN A 155 23.46 -1.63 -5.85
CA GLN A 155 24.26 -0.68 -5.06
C GLN A 155 23.59 -0.38 -3.72
N LEU A 156 22.26 -0.30 -3.70
CA LEU A 156 21.49 -0.15 -2.46
C LEU A 156 21.64 -1.39 -1.56
N GLU A 157 21.57 -2.60 -2.13
CA GLU A 157 21.79 -3.85 -1.39
C GLU A 157 23.20 -3.96 -0.80
N ASN A 158 24.20 -3.41 -1.50
CA ASN A 158 25.58 -3.34 -1.02
C ASN A 158 25.83 -2.23 0.04
N GLY A 159 24.77 -1.59 0.54
CA GLY A 159 24.85 -0.62 1.65
C GLY A 159 25.11 0.83 1.23
N SER A 160 24.76 1.22 -0.01
CA SER A 160 24.80 2.63 -0.40
C SER A 160 23.84 3.45 0.47
N SER A 161 24.36 4.51 1.09
CA SER A 161 23.60 5.46 1.91
C SER A 161 23.67 6.86 1.29
N GLY A 162 22.87 7.80 1.80
CA GLY A 162 22.77 9.16 1.26
C GLY A 162 21.91 9.24 0.00
N VAL A 163 21.12 8.20 -0.29
CA VAL A 163 20.22 8.15 -1.45
C VAL A 163 18.99 8.98 -1.13
N PRO A 164 18.60 9.93 -2.00
CA PRO A 164 17.42 10.74 -1.73
C PRO A 164 16.16 9.86 -1.71
N VAL A 165 15.24 10.19 -0.81
CA VAL A 165 13.98 9.46 -0.65
C VAL A 165 12.78 10.40 -0.69
N ILE A 166 11.66 9.90 -1.19
CA ILE A 166 10.38 10.59 -1.20
C ILE A 166 9.42 9.81 -0.31
N VAL A 167 8.78 10.51 0.63
CA VAL A 167 7.91 9.89 1.64
C VAL A 167 6.45 10.31 1.43
N THR A 168 5.50 9.55 1.98
CA THR A 168 4.10 9.97 1.98
C THR A 168 3.85 11.03 3.06
N LYS A 169 2.84 11.88 2.86
CA LYS A 169 2.42 12.88 3.86
C LYS A 169 2.10 12.26 5.21
N ALA A 170 1.50 11.07 5.22
CA ALA A 170 1.22 10.33 6.45
C ALA A 170 2.51 9.95 7.20
N LEU A 171 3.53 9.47 6.49
CA LEU A 171 4.82 9.12 7.09
C LEU A 171 5.59 10.37 7.54
N ALA A 172 5.57 11.44 6.74
CA ALA A 172 6.15 12.72 7.08
C ALA A 172 5.56 13.28 8.38
N ASN A 173 4.23 13.30 8.50
CA ASN A 173 3.53 13.79 9.69
C ASN A 173 3.80 12.93 10.92
N HIS A 174 3.95 11.61 10.75
CA HIS A 174 4.25 10.70 11.85
C HIS A 174 5.63 10.96 12.46
N PHE A 175 6.65 11.16 11.63
CA PHE A 175 8.02 11.40 12.09
C PHE A 175 8.31 12.87 12.44
N PHE A 176 7.70 13.81 11.73
CA PHE A 176 7.96 15.24 11.86
C PHE A 176 6.62 16.00 12.04
N PRO A 177 5.92 15.80 13.17
CA PRO A 177 4.62 16.43 13.38
C PRO A 177 4.74 17.96 13.37
N GLY A 178 3.97 18.61 12.49
CA GLY A 178 3.95 20.07 12.35
C GLY A 178 5.19 20.69 11.70
N GLN A 179 6.12 19.89 11.17
CA GLN A 179 7.32 20.36 10.47
C GLN A 179 7.41 19.77 9.06
N SER A 180 8.11 20.45 8.15
CA SER A 180 8.43 19.85 6.84
C SER A 180 9.44 18.72 7.03
N ALA A 181 9.15 17.59 6.40
CA ALA A 181 10.06 16.45 6.33
C ALA A 181 11.17 16.66 5.29
N VAL A 182 11.01 17.61 4.36
CA VAL A 182 12.00 17.88 3.31
C VAL A 182 13.30 18.39 3.93
N GLY A 183 14.43 17.82 3.51
CA GLY A 183 15.76 18.10 4.04
C GLY A 183 16.08 17.38 5.35
N LYS A 184 15.13 16.66 5.97
CA LYS A 184 15.40 15.80 7.13
C LYS A 184 15.96 14.46 6.66
N THR A 185 16.62 13.76 7.57
CA THR A 185 17.17 12.43 7.31
C THR A 185 16.30 11.35 7.95
N ILE A 186 16.10 10.26 7.22
CA ILE A 186 15.50 9.03 7.74
C ILE A 186 16.48 7.88 7.53
N HIS A 187 16.43 6.90 8.42
CA HIS A 187 17.26 5.70 8.36
C HIS A 187 16.43 4.58 7.72
N ALA A 188 16.77 4.22 6.48
CA ALA A 188 16.12 3.20 5.67
C ALA A 188 17.16 2.56 4.75
N PHE A 189 17.74 1.42 5.12
CA PHE A 189 18.95 0.87 4.46
C PHE A 189 20.18 1.81 4.52
N GLY A 190 20.26 2.60 5.59
CA GLY A 190 21.26 3.66 5.78
C GLY A 190 20.62 5.03 5.93
N THR A 191 21.44 6.05 6.15
CA THR A 191 20.99 7.43 6.36
C THR A 191 20.65 8.09 5.03
N ASN A 192 19.38 8.44 4.83
CA ASN A 192 18.88 8.92 3.54
C ASN A 192 18.12 10.26 3.71
N PRO A 193 18.45 11.31 2.93
CA PRO A 193 17.77 12.59 3.01
C PRO A 193 16.41 12.54 2.29
N VAL A 194 15.38 13.07 2.94
CA VAL A 194 14.05 13.25 2.35
C VAL A 194 14.09 14.46 1.43
N VAL A 195 13.79 14.27 0.14
CA VAL A 195 13.79 15.35 -0.87
C VAL A 195 12.40 15.80 -1.29
N GLY A 196 11.38 14.98 -1.00
CA GLY A 196 10.01 15.27 -1.37
C GLY A 196 9.00 14.51 -0.53
N VAL A 197 7.78 15.04 -0.52
CA VAL A 197 6.63 14.44 0.16
C VAL A 197 5.50 14.31 -0.85
N VAL A 198 4.97 13.11 -1.06
CA VAL A 198 3.78 12.89 -1.89
C VAL A 198 2.52 12.88 -1.04
N ASN A 199 1.40 13.33 -1.62
CA ASN A 199 0.13 13.40 -0.89
C ASN A 199 -0.28 12.04 -0.34
N ARG A 200 -0.30 11.02 -1.20
CA ARG A 200 -0.75 9.69 -0.85
C ARG A 200 -0.18 8.67 -1.81
N LEU A 201 0.22 7.54 -1.26
CA LEU A 201 0.56 6.33 -2.00
C LEU A 201 0.13 5.16 -1.11
N VAL A 202 -0.76 4.33 -1.62
CA VAL A 202 -1.21 3.12 -0.94
C VAL A 202 -0.04 2.14 -0.83
N GLN A 203 -0.07 1.31 0.22
CA GLN A 203 0.84 0.18 0.28
C GLN A 203 0.42 -0.89 -0.76
N PRO A 204 1.36 -1.68 -1.29
CA PRO A 204 1.07 -2.74 -2.26
C PRO A 204 -0.03 -3.70 -1.80
N ARG A 205 -0.19 -3.87 -0.49
CA ARG A 205 -1.25 -4.67 0.11
C ARG A 205 -1.78 -4.01 1.38
N ASP A 206 -3.10 -3.90 1.49
CA ASP A 206 -3.76 -3.39 2.69
C ASP A 206 -3.98 -4.53 3.69
N TYR A 207 -3.21 -4.55 4.79
CA TYR A 207 -3.26 -5.59 5.82
C TYR A 207 -4.25 -5.32 6.96
N GLY A 208 -4.95 -4.18 7.01
CA GLY A 208 -5.72 -3.89 8.23
C GLY A 208 -6.58 -2.63 8.24
N PRO A 209 -7.29 -2.39 9.36
CA PRO A 209 -8.12 -1.20 9.53
C PRO A 209 -7.28 0.08 9.46
N GLY A 210 -7.91 1.17 9.00
CA GLY A 210 -7.28 2.45 8.67
C GLY A 210 -6.52 3.16 9.79
N GLU A 211 -6.58 2.67 11.03
CA GLU A 211 -5.90 3.22 12.21
C GLU A 211 -4.37 3.27 12.07
N HIS A 212 -3.76 2.40 11.27
CA HIS A 212 -2.30 2.42 11.04
C HIS A 212 -1.85 3.53 10.08
N TYR A 213 -2.78 4.24 9.45
CA TYR A 213 -2.48 5.19 8.36
C TYR A 213 -3.04 6.60 8.58
N ALA A 214 -3.93 6.75 9.55
CA ALA A 214 -4.49 8.03 9.92
C ALA A 214 -4.88 7.93 11.39
N THR A 215 -4.19 8.67 12.25
CA THR A 215 -4.79 9.30 13.42
C THR A 215 -3.82 10.38 13.93
N PRO A 216 -4.34 11.44 14.55
CA PRO A 216 -5.12 12.54 13.97
C PRO A 216 -4.21 13.67 13.43
#